data_AF-A0A1T1HRH0-F1
#
_entry.id   AF-A0A1T1HRH0-F1
#
_cell.length_a   1.000
_cell.length_b   1.000
_cell.length_c   1.000
_cell.angle_alpha   90.00
_cell.angle_beta   90.00
_cell.angle_gamma   90.00
#
_symmetry.space_group_name_H-M   'P 1'
#
loop_
_entity.id
_entity.type
_entity.pdbx_description
1 polymer ?
#
loop_
_entity_poly.entity_id
_entity_poly.type
_entity_poly.pdbx_seq_one_letter_code
_entity_poly.pdbx_strand_id
1 'polypeptide(L)'
;MKPPICDLCHNDFRCEYGHRGTGGGAVSFADFRALPEGAAGQAHGLEWFCDEHLASAKALSHLPHAVAMEQLRAEHGPFPEYPPLPALDPALWVIDVGPQPAKVFSVLRQATRLSPQEAKQRLAEGVFQVLGAWPAALEVWQQALVEAGATVEIRYPSSRNIQLFCR
;
A
#
# COMPACT_ATOMS: atom_id res chain seq x y z
N MET A 1 -10.65 -16.18 -4.90
CA MET A 1 -10.59 -15.38 -3.66
C MET A 1 -10.66 -13.91 -4.04
N LYS A 2 -11.49 -13.12 -3.37
CA LYS A 2 -11.50 -11.66 -3.56
C LYS A 2 -10.17 -11.12 -3.07
N PRO A 3 -9.54 -10.18 -3.80
CA PRO A 3 -8.26 -9.68 -3.37
C PRO A 3 -8.41 -8.70 -2.18
N PRO A 4 -7.31 -8.40 -1.45
CA PRO A 4 -7.28 -7.43 -0.33
C PRO A 4 -7.66 -5.99 -0.72
N ILE A 5 -8.96 -5.76 -0.89
CA ILE A 5 -9.59 -4.48 -1.21
C ILE A 5 -10.67 -4.24 -0.16
N CYS A 6 -10.65 -3.08 0.49
CA CYS A 6 -11.60 -2.78 1.55
C CYS A 6 -13.04 -2.79 1.01
N ASP A 7 -13.91 -3.58 1.61
CA ASP A 7 -15.31 -3.70 1.19
C ASP A 7 -16.14 -2.45 1.51
N LEU A 8 -15.65 -1.64 2.46
CA LEU A 8 -16.26 -0.38 2.84
C LEU A 8 -15.82 0.77 1.95
N CYS A 9 -14.52 1.06 1.92
CA CYS A 9 -13.98 2.23 1.25
C CYS A 9 -13.32 1.94 -0.10
N HIS A 10 -13.29 0.70 -0.58
CA HIS A 10 -12.63 0.31 -1.84
C HIS A 10 -11.14 0.65 -1.95
N ASN A 11 -10.48 1.00 -0.84
CA ASN A 11 -9.03 1.11 -0.83
C ASN A 11 -8.43 -0.25 -1.18
N ASP A 12 -7.72 -0.31 -2.31
CA ASP A 12 -6.92 -1.45 -2.71
C ASP A 12 -5.59 -1.40 -1.96
N PHE A 13 -5.36 -2.36 -1.06
CA PHE A 13 -4.14 -2.49 -0.27
C PHE A 13 -3.43 -3.82 -0.58
N ARG A 14 -3.69 -4.41 -1.75
CA ARG A 14 -3.15 -5.70 -2.18
C ARG A 14 -1.63 -5.74 -2.16
N CYS A 15 -0.99 -4.63 -2.54
CA CYS A 15 0.47 -4.53 -2.55
C CYS A 15 1.03 -4.63 -1.12
N GLU A 16 0.53 -3.83 -0.18
CA GLU A 16 0.98 -3.88 1.21
C GLU A 16 0.73 -5.25 1.85
N TYR A 17 -0.48 -5.79 1.68
CA TYR A 17 -0.84 -7.10 2.21
C TYR A 17 0.02 -8.22 1.60
N GLY A 18 0.22 -8.21 0.29
CA GLY A 18 1.01 -9.23 -0.42
C GLY A 18 2.48 -9.26 -0.03
N HIS A 19 3.06 -8.12 0.38
CA HIS A 19 4.47 -8.02 0.74
C HIS A 19 4.75 -8.06 2.25
N ARG A 20 3.82 -7.56 3.10
CA ARG A 20 4.03 -7.45 4.54
C ARG A 20 3.02 -8.20 5.40
N GLY A 21 1.89 -8.62 4.83
CA GLY A 21 0.75 -9.09 5.61
C GLY A 21 0.09 -8.00 6.47
N THR A 22 0.30 -6.72 6.12
CA THR A 22 -0.29 -5.54 6.79
C THR A 22 -1.23 -4.77 5.85
N GLY A 23 -1.75 -3.62 6.28
CA GLY A 23 -2.64 -2.76 5.48
C GLY A 23 -4.12 -3.10 5.62
N GLY A 24 -4.44 -4.24 6.23
CA GLY A 24 -5.79 -4.67 6.53
C GLY A 24 -5.90 -6.15 6.90
N GLY A 25 -7.14 -6.63 6.92
CA GLY A 25 -7.42 -8.04 7.22
C GLY A 25 -8.81 -8.46 6.76
N ALA A 26 -9.03 -9.78 6.73
CA ALA A 26 -10.33 -10.35 6.45
C ALA A 26 -11.17 -10.46 7.74
N VAL A 27 -12.48 -10.25 7.63
CA VAL A 27 -13.46 -10.39 8.71
C VAL A 27 -14.56 -11.34 8.25
N SER A 28 -14.84 -12.34 9.08
CA SER A 28 -16.02 -13.19 8.93
C SER A 28 -17.19 -12.61 9.72
N PHE A 29 -18.34 -12.44 9.07
CA PHE A 29 -19.60 -11.99 9.66
C PHE A 29 -20.47 -13.18 10.07
N ALA A 30 -21.59 -12.92 10.77
CA ALA A 30 -22.44 -13.96 11.33
C ALA A 30 -23.11 -14.87 10.29
N ASP A 31 -23.28 -14.38 9.06
CA ASP A 31 -23.80 -15.14 7.92
C ASP A 31 -22.70 -15.87 7.14
N PHE A 32 -21.48 -15.98 7.68
CA PHE A 32 -20.37 -16.67 7.03
C PHE A 32 -20.70 -18.11 6.64
N ARG A 33 -20.43 -18.47 5.38
CA ARG A 33 -20.54 -19.85 4.88
C ARG A 33 -19.27 -20.24 4.15
N ALA A 34 -18.57 -21.21 4.71
CA ALA A 34 -17.39 -21.80 4.08
C ALA A 34 -17.76 -22.40 2.71
N LEU A 35 -16.80 -22.36 1.80
CA LEU A 35 -16.95 -23.04 0.52
C LEU A 35 -16.86 -24.57 0.73
N PRO A 36 -17.57 -25.36 -0.09
CA PRO A 36 -17.38 -26.81 -0.11
C PRO A 36 -15.92 -27.19 -0.37
N GLU A 37 -15.52 -28.37 0.09
CA GLU A 37 -14.18 -28.89 -0.17
C GLU A 37 -13.89 -28.95 -1.67
N GLY A 38 -12.70 -28.47 -2.07
CA GLY A 38 -12.30 -28.41 -3.48
C GLY A 38 -12.90 -27.24 -4.28
N ALA A 39 -13.81 -26.45 -3.71
CA ALA A 39 -14.35 -25.28 -4.39
C ALA A 39 -13.41 -24.06 -4.26
N ALA A 40 -13.17 -23.38 -5.38
CA ALA A 40 -12.45 -22.10 -5.42
C ALA A 40 -13.44 -20.93 -5.48
N GLY A 41 -13.19 -19.87 -4.73
CA GLY A 41 -14.09 -18.71 -4.75
C GLY A 41 -13.90 -17.74 -3.60
N GLN A 42 -14.94 -16.93 -3.37
CA GLN A 42 -15.11 -16.12 -2.17
C GLN A 42 -16.17 -16.79 -1.29
N ALA A 43 -15.85 -17.02 -0.02
CA ALA A 43 -16.83 -17.51 0.94
C ALA A 43 -17.82 -16.39 1.26
N HIS A 44 -19.12 -16.73 1.36
CA HIS A 44 -20.14 -15.76 1.75
C HIS A 44 -19.87 -15.27 3.17
N GLY A 45 -20.09 -13.99 3.44
CA GLY A 45 -19.88 -13.37 4.75
C GLY A 45 -18.41 -13.23 5.17
N LEU A 46 -17.44 -13.46 4.29
CA LEU A 46 -16.02 -13.17 4.53
C LEU A 46 -15.60 -12.00 3.64
N GLU A 47 -15.11 -10.90 4.21
CA GLU A 47 -14.76 -9.70 3.44
C GLU A 47 -13.48 -9.02 3.95
N TRP A 48 -12.81 -8.27 3.08
CA TRP A 48 -11.56 -7.56 3.39
C TRP A 48 -11.83 -6.13 3.87
N PHE A 49 -11.06 -5.67 4.86
CA PHE A 49 -11.10 -4.31 5.36
C PHE A 49 -9.69 -3.77 5.52
N CYS A 50 -9.46 -2.52 5.11
CA CYS A 50 -8.18 -1.86 5.37
C CYS A 50 -8.01 -1.57 6.87
N ASP A 51 -6.79 -1.33 7.34
CA ASP A 51 -6.47 -1.16 8.76
C ASP A 51 -7.36 -0.11 9.47
N GLU A 52 -7.71 0.98 8.79
CA GLU A 52 -8.59 2.02 9.31
C GLU A 52 -10.01 1.51 9.66
N HIS A 53 -10.57 0.60 8.87
CA HIS A 53 -11.94 0.12 9.04
C HIS A 53 -12.02 -1.27 9.67
N LEU A 54 -10.88 -1.93 9.85
CA LEU A 54 -10.81 -3.30 10.35
C LEU A 54 -11.36 -3.43 11.77
N ALA A 55 -11.07 -2.47 12.64
CA ALA A 55 -11.54 -2.49 14.04
C ALA A 55 -13.07 -2.38 14.12
N SER A 56 -13.67 -1.40 13.43
CA SER A 56 -15.13 -1.23 13.38
C SER A 56 -15.82 -2.44 12.73
N ALA A 57 -15.27 -2.97 11.64
CA ALA A 57 -15.81 -4.18 11.01
C ALA A 57 -15.77 -5.40 11.95
N LYS A 58 -14.68 -5.58 12.71
CA LYS A 58 -14.57 -6.65 13.72
C LYS A 58 -15.60 -6.49 14.83
N ALA A 59 -15.85 -5.26 15.30
CA ALA A 59 -16.86 -5.00 16.34
C ALA A 59 -18.27 -5.41 15.88
N LEU A 60 -18.55 -5.30 14.58
CA LEU A 60 -19.84 -5.66 13.95
C LEU A 60 -19.88 -7.08 13.36
N SER A 61 -18.84 -7.89 13.55
CA SER A 61 -18.74 -9.26 13.01
C SER A 61 -19.85 -10.22 13.49
N HIS A 62 -20.53 -9.86 14.58
CA HIS A 62 -21.67 -10.60 15.12
C HIS A 62 -22.99 -10.35 14.35
N LEU A 63 -23.02 -9.38 13.43
CA LEU A 63 -24.15 -9.09 12.56
C LEU A 63 -23.97 -9.77 11.19
N PRO A 64 -25.05 -9.99 10.41
CA PRO A 64 -24.94 -10.35 9.00
C PRO A 64 -24.20 -9.25 8.21
N HIS A 65 -23.42 -9.64 7.20
CA HIS A 65 -22.58 -8.71 6.43
C HIS A 65 -23.34 -7.49 5.92
N ALA A 66 -24.51 -7.68 5.30
CA ALA A 66 -25.31 -6.58 4.78
C ALA A 66 -25.69 -5.54 5.85
N VAL A 67 -26.06 -5.98 7.05
CA VAL A 67 -26.44 -5.11 8.18
C VAL A 67 -25.22 -4.39 8.76
N ALA A 68 -24.08 -5.09 8.90
CA ALA A 68 -22.84 -4.48 9.34
C ALA A 68 -22.39 -3.38 8.35
N MET A 69 -22.50 -3.62 7.04
CA MET A 69 -22.13 -2.65 6.02
C MET A 69 -23.02 -1.41 6.02
N GLU A 70 -24.32 -1.54 6.28
CA GLU A 70 -25.20 -0.38 6.47
C GLU A 70 -24.74 0.50 7.64
N GLN A 71 -24.40 -0.10 8.78
CA GLN A 71 -23.90 0.64 9.95
C GLN A 71 -22.54 1.29 9.69
N LEU A 72 -21.59 0.56 9.09
CA LEU A 72 -20.27 1.08 8.75
C LEU A 72 -20.35 2.26 7.77
N ARG A 73 -21.23 2.19 6.76
CA ARG A 73 -21.45 3.30 5.81
C ARG A 73 -22.08 4.51 6.49
N ALA A 74 -22.99 4.29 7.44
CA ALA A 74 -23.58 5.39 8.21
C ALA A 74 -22.55 6.09 9.11
N GLU A 75 -21.59 5.34 9.68
CA GLU A 75 -20.56 5.87 10.58
C GLU A 75 -19.41 6.56 9.83
N HIS A 76 -18.90 5.95 8.76
CA HIS A 76 -17.68 6.40 8.08
C HIS A 76 -17.96 7.19 6.79
N GLY A 77 -19.23 7.28 6.37
CA GLY A 77 -19.70 8.17 5.32
C GLY A 77 -19.67 7.58 3.91
N PRO A 78 -19.81 8.45 2.89
CA PRO A 78 -19.55 8.09 1.51
C PRO A 78 -18.05 8.08 1.21
N PHE A 79 -17.61 7.14 0.38
CA PHE A 79 -16.22 7.02 -0.06
C PHE A 79 -16.07 7.48 -1.51
N PRO A 80 -14.93 8.07 -1.88
CA PRO A 80 -14.66 8.40 -3.28
C PRO A 80 -14.56 7.12 -4.12
N GLU A 81 -14.87 7.22 -5.41
CA GLU A 81 -14.56 6.14 -6.35
C GLU A 81 -13.04 6.04 -6.51
N TYR A 82 -12.53 4.84 -6.26
CA TYR A 82 -11.12 4.54 -6.42
C TYR A 82 -10.92 3.82 -7.77
N PRO A 83 -10.07 4.36 -8.67
CA PRO A 83 -9.75 3.65 -9.90
C PRO A 83 -9.03 2.34 -9.58
N PRO A 84 -9.19 1.31 -10.43
CA PRO A 84 -8.43 0.06 -10.29
C PRO A 84 -6.93 0.35 -10.27
N LEU A 85 -6.21 -0.19 -9.27
CA LEU A 85 -4.76 -0.07 -9.25
C LEU A 85 -4.12 -0.99 -10.30
N PRO A 86 -3.15 -0.49 -11.07
CA PRO A 86 -2.22 -1.38 -11.76
C PRO A 86 -1.43 -2.20 -10.73
N ALA A 87 -0.98 -3.39 -11.13
CA ALA A 87 -0.07 -4.18 -10.31
C ALA A 87 1.29 -3.47 -10.26
N LEU A 88 1.52 -2.72 -9.19
CA LEU A 88 2.75 -1.98 -8.93
C LEU A 88 3.47 -2.59 -7.74
N ASP A 89 4.79 -2.72 -7.88
CA ASP A 89 5.68 -3.05 -6.78
C ASP A 89 5.77 -1.89 -5.77
N PRO A 90 6.11 -2.18 -4.51
CA PRO A 90 6.54 -1.16 -3.56
C PRO A 90 7.70 -0.35 -4.12
N ALA A 91 7.83 0.89 -3.68
CA ALA A 91 8.92 1.75 -4.12
C ALA A 91 9.65 2.37 -2.96
N LEU A 92 10.96 2.55 -3.13
CA LEU A 92 11.81 3.30 -2.22
C LEU A 92 11.75 4.79 -2.57
N TRP A 93 11.45 5.60 -1.58
CA TRP A 93 11.30 7.04 -1.69
C TRP A 93 12.33 7.75 -0.82
N VAL A 94 12.94 8.81 -1.34
CA VAL A 94 13.65 9.81 -0.55
C VAL A 94 12.63 10.86 -0.14
N ILE A 95 12.53 11.11 1.16
CA ILE A 95 11.63 12.10 1.76
C ILE A 95 12.39 13.39 2.11
N ASP A 96 13.66 13.23 2.48
CA ASP A 96 14.59 14.34 2.64
C ASP A 96 15.99 13.89 2.21
N VAL A 97 16.66 14.73 1.42
CA VAL A 97 18.04 14.47 0.94
C VAL A 97 19.06 14.65 2.08
N GLY A 98 18.72 15.44 3.10
CA GLY A 98 19.57 15.68 4.25
C GLY A 98 20.85 16.46 3.93
N PRO A 99 21.85 16.44 4.83
CA PRO A 99 23.00 17.35 4.77
C PRO A 99 24.07 16.96 3.74
N GLN A 100 23.98 15.78 3.12
CA GLN A 100 25.03 15.23 2.25
C GLN A 100 24.51 14.91 0.83
N PRO A 101 24.00 15.90 0.08
CA PRO A 101 23.37 15.68 -1.23
C PRO A 101 24.28 15.03 -2.26
N ALA A 102 25.59 15.24 -2.18
CA ALA A 102 26.56 14.61 -3.09
C ALA A 102 26.63 13.07 -2.91
N LYS A 103 26.50 12.57 -1.66
CA LYS A 103 26.47 11.13 -1.40
C LYS A 103 25.16 10.51 -1.89
N VAL A 104 24.04 11.16 -1.58
CA VAL A 104 22.70 10.75 -2.05
C VAL A 104 22.65 10.70 -3.57
N PHE A 105 23.20 11.70 -4.26
CA PHE A 105 23.33 11.71 -5.72
C PHE A 105 24.10 10.50 -6.26
N SER A 106 25.19 10.12 -5.61
CA SER A 106 25.99 8.95 -6.02
C SER A 106 25.19 7.66 -5.89
N VAL A 107 24.50 7.47 -4.74
CA VAL A 107 23.65 6.29 -4.51
C VAL A 107 22.49 6.24 -5.48
N LEU A 108 21.79 7.37 -5.70
CA LEU A 108 20.69 7.47 -6.66
C LEU A 108 21.11 7.01 -8.05
N ARG A 109 22.26 7.47 -8.54
CA ARG A 109 22.75 7.09 -9.87
C ARG A 109 23.12 5.61 -9.98
N GLN A 110 23.71 5.04 -8.92
CA GLN A 110 24.01 3.61 -8.88
C GLN A 110 22.72 2.76 -8.93
N ALA A 111 21.69 3.19 -8.22
CA ALA A 111 20.42 2.50 -8.15
C ALA A 111 19.57 2.62 -9.44
N THR A 112 19.60 3.77 -10.11
CA THR A 112 18.61 4.11 -11.17
C THR A 112 19.19 4.20 -12.58
N ARG A 113 20.52 4.22 -12.73
CA ARG A 113 21.22 4.48 -14.01
C ARG A 113 20.85 5.81 -14.69
N LEU A 114 20.22 6.74 -13.96
CA LEU A 114 19.92 8.08 -14.47
C LEU A 114 21.20 8.82 -14.88
N SER A 115 21.07 9.68 -15.90
CA SER A 115 22.12 10.61 -16.26
C SER A 115 22.42 11.58 -15.11
N PRO A 116 23.61 12.20 -15.06
CA PRO A 116 23.92 13.19 -14.04
C PRO A 116 22.92 14.36 -13.98
N GLN A 117 22.36 14.77 -15.12
CA GLN A 117 21.40 15.86 -15.17
C GLN A 117 20.05 15.45 -14.57
N GLU A 118 19.52 14.30 -14.97
CA GLU A 118 18.25 13.76 -14.43
C GLU A 118 18.35 13.52 -12.93
N ALA A 119 19.46 12.95 -12.46
CA ALA A 119 19.66 12.73 -11.02
C ALA A 119 19.72 14.06 -10.24
N LYS A 120 20.36 15.11 -10.78
CA LYS A 120 20.36 16.44 -10.15
C LYS A 120 18.97 17.05 -10.10
N GLN A 121 18.21 16.92 -11.18
CA GLN A 121 16.83 17.40 -11.24
C GLN A 121 15.97 16.70 -10.20
N ARG A 122 16.11 15.36 -10.08
CA ARG A 122 15.38 14.56 -9.10
C ARG A 122 15.68 14.99 -7.66
N LEU A 123 16.96 15.25 -7.34
CA LEU A 123 17.33 15.77 -6.01
C LEU A 123 16.70 17.13 -5.70
N ALA A 124 16.44 17.96 -6.71
CA ALA A 124 15.83 19.27 -6.54
C ALA A 124 14.31 19.20 -6.29
N GLU A 125 13.65 18.09 -6.59
CA GLU A 125 12.21 17.87 -6.35
C GLU A 125 11.88 17.67 -4.86
N GLY A 126 12.89 17.44 -4.01
CA GLY A 126 12.75 17.20 -2.57
C GLY A 126 12.31 15.77 -2.26
N VAL A 127 11.05 15.45 -2.54
CA VAL A 127 10.49 14.09 -2.35
C VAL A 127 10.42 13.38 -3.70
N PHE A 128 11.11 12.25 -3.83
CA PHE A 128 11.16 11.53 -5.09
C PHE A 128 11.31 10.01 -4.94
N GLN A 129 10.82 9.30 -5.97
CA GLN A 129 11.01 7.86 -6.09
C GLN A 129 12.41 7.54 -6.59
N VAL A 130 13.06 6.57 -5.94
CA VAL A 130 14.33 6.00 -6.37
C VAL A 130 14.07 4.85 -7.33
N LEU A 131 13.45 3.76 -6.85
CA LEU A 131 13.11 2.60 -7.68
C LEU A 131 11.93 1.81 -7.09
N GLY A 132 11.21 1.11 -7.96
CA GLY A 132 10.18 0.14 -7.58
C GLY A 132 10.73 -1.29 -7.66
N ALA A 133 10.55 -2.08 -6.61
CA ALA A 133 10.95 -3.49 -6.56
C ALA A 133 10.34 -4.20 -5.33
N TRP A 134 10.55 -5.51 -5.25
CA TRP A 134 10.30 -6.27 -4.03
C TRP A 134 11.07 -5.70 -2.82
N PRO A 135 10.48 -5.65 -1.61
CA PRO A 135 11.10 -4.98 -0.46
C PRO A 135 12.52 -5.45 -0.13
N ALA A 136 12.79 -6.76 -0.22
CA ALA A 136 14.12 -7.32 0.03
C ALA A 136 15.19 -6.76 -0.94
N ALA A 137 14.82 -6.43 -2.18
CA ALA A 137 15.72 -5.80 -3.14
C ALA A 137 15.93 -4.30 -2.88
N LEU A 138 15.05 -3.66 -2.10
CA LEU A 138 15.14 -2.24 -1.72
C LEU A 138 16.07 -2.03 -0.51
N GLU A 139 16.26 -3.03 0.35
CA GLU A 139 17.00 -2.91 1.62
C GLU A 139 18.42 -2.38 1.43
N VAL A 140 19.15 -2.90 0.44
CA VAL A 140 20.53 -2.45 0.16
C VAL A 140 20.59 -0.96 -0.19
N TRP A 141 19.61 -0.47 -0.94
CA TRP A 141 19.54 0.93 -1.35
C TRP A 141 18.99 1.83 -0.25
N GLN A 142 18.05 1.32 0.54
CA GLN A 142 17.54 2.00 1.72
C GLN A 142 18.68 2.28 2.70
N GLN A 143 19.47 1.25 3.03
CA GLN A 143 20.62 1.36 3.92
C GLN A 143 21.67 2.34 3.37
N ALA A 144 22.03 2.23 2.09
CA ALA A 144 23.00 3.13 1.46
C ALA A 144 22.54 4.61 1.46
N LEU A 145 21.24 4.87 1.28
CA LEU A 145 20.69 6.24 1.34
C LEU A 145 20.67 6.77 2.78
N VAL A 146 20.31 5.95 3.76
CA VAL A 146 20.35 6.32 5.19
C VAL A 146 21.79 6.64 5.62
N GLU A 147 22.77 5.81 5.23
CA GLU A 147 24.20 6.06 5.49
C GLU A 147 24.72 7.32 4.78
N ALA A 148 24.15 7.64 3.62
CA ALA A 148 24.38 8.90 2.93
C ALA A 148 23.71 10.11 3.61
N GLY A 149 22.92 9.90 4.66
CA GLY A 149 22.27 10.96 5.45
C GLY A 149 20.89 11.37 4.96
N ALA A 150 20.27 10.62 4.06
CA ALA A 150 18.89 10.86 3.61
C ALA A 150 17.87 10.24 4.56
N THR A 151 16.69 10.84 4.63
CA THR A 151 15.49 10.20 5.20
C THR A 151 14.73 9.51 4.08
N VAL A 152 14.45 8.22 4.25
CA VAL A 152 13.83 7.37 3.22
C VAL A 152 12.68 6.57 3.80
N GLU A 153 11.74 6.18 2.94
CA GLU A 153 10.67 5.24 3.29
C GLU A 153 10.33 4.34 2.10
N ILE A 154 9.84 3.14 2.39
CA ILE A 154 9.25 2.26 1.38
C ILE A 154 7.74 2.52 1.37
N ARG A 155 7.23 2.96 0.24
CA ARG A 155 5.79 3.18 0.05
C ARG A 155 5.19 1.99 -0.68
N TYR A 156 4.02 1.57 -0.20
CA TYR A 156 3.20 0.56 -0.85
C TYR A 156 2.07 1.27 -1.61
N PRO A 157 1.94 1.06 -2.93
CA PRO A 157 0.85 1.63 -3.70
C PRO A 157 -0.49 1.12 -3.16
N SER A 158 -1.40 2.07 -2.97
CA SER A 158 -2.79 1.85 -2.61
C SER A 158 -3.66 2.81 -3.41
N SER A 159 -4.96 2.53 -3.50
CA SER A 159 -5.87 3.39 -4.25
C SER A 159 -5.88 4.82 -3.72
N ARG A 160 -5.57 5.00 -2.43
CA ARG A 160 -5.48 6.30 -1.77
C ARG A 160 -4.24 7.11 -2.13
N ASN A 161 -3.13 6.46 -2.50
CA ASN A 161 -1.84 7.11 -2.69
C ASN A 161 -1.25 6.93 -4.10
N ILE A 162 -2.00 6.33 -5.03
CA ILE A 162 -1.54 5.99 -6.38
C ILE A 162 -0.98 7.19 -7.16
N GLN A 163 -1.53 8.39 -6.91
CA GLN A 163 -1.06 9.63 -7.54
C GLN A 163 0.41 9.95 -7.20
N LEU A 164 0.94 9.39 -6.11
CA LEU A 164 2.35 9.52 -5.75
C LEU A 164 3.23 8.65 -6.65
N PHE A 165 2.74 7.53 -7.17
CA PHE A 165 3.53 6.57 -7.97
C PHE A 165 3.53 6.87 -9.48
N CYS A 166 2.65 7.75 -9.95
CA CYS A 166 2.48 8.04 -11.38
C CYS A 166 3.22 9.31 -11.86
N ARG A 167 4.32 9.71 -11.20
CA ARG A 167 5.11 10.92 -11.54
C ARG A 167 6.49 10.60 -12.13
#